data_AF-A0A0L6VQU5-F1
#
_entry.id   AF-A0A0L6VQU5-F1
#
_cell.length_a   1.000
_cell.length_b   1.000
_cell.length_c   1.000
_cell.angle_alpha   90.00
_cell.angle_beta   90.00
_cell.angle_gamma   90.00
#
_symmetry.space_group_name_H-M   'P 1'
#
loop_
_entity.id
_entity.type
_entity.pdbx_description
1 polymer ?
#
loop_
_entity_poly.entity_id
_entity_poly.type
_entity_poly.pdbx_seq_one_letter_code
_entity_poly.pdbx_strand_id
1 'polypeptide(L)'
;MQNPTKQAEIQSLYQKLKQQKKLKNWSDTLNTLFPAYTHLKRITGNWMTPDSLEDKTHEVCRCRVQHPTMQEVDLIDLMGQRQVKLPFFSCMPDAVQILARGYLASTPVYPQTSFLLRLLNFYHLLWNLSNATTLFRRSAPPMERVIFCQAMQQEFHPGENSQLAHNLSGSIEVYQLLVTKQQTLVETITSTSKQDLLAQKHFLHALGQPFPVLTLPNHATHTTSSFALMEIFSKNTTSSVERKTVSVGN
;
A
#
# COMPACT_ATOMS: atom_id res chain seq x y z
N MET A 1 -37.47 -18.43 -1.04
CA MET A 1 -36.56 -18.20 -2.19
C MET A 1 -35.96 -16.81 -2.05
N GLN A 2 -34.68 -16.69 -1.71
CA GLN A 2 -33.99 -15.40 -1.61
C GLN A 2 -33.61 -14.91 -3.02
N ASN A 3 -33.93 -13.65 -3.34
CA ASN A 3 -33.68 -13.07 -4.66
C ASN A 3 -32.17 -12.79 -4.82
N PRO A 4 -31.45 -13.48 -5.72
CA PRO A 4 -29.99 -13.40 -5.86
C PRO A 4 -29.51 -11.98 -6.23
N THR A 5 -30.35 -11.18 -6.89
CA THR A 5 -30.01 -9.79 -7.28
C THR A 5 -29.92 -8.87 -6.07
N LYS A 6 -30.81 -9.03 -5.08
CA LYS A 6 -30.78 -8.26 -3.82
C LYS A 6 -29.54 -8.59 -2.99
N GLN A 7 -29.07 -9.84 -3.04
CA GLN A 7 -27.89 -10.28 -2.30
C GLN A 7 -26.61 -9.69 -2.91
N ALA A 8 -26.51 -9.62 -4.23
CA ALA A 8 -25.39 -8.97 -4.92
C ALA A 8 -25.33 -7.45 -4.65
N GLU A 9 -26.48 -6.77 -4.62
CA GLU A 9 -26.57 -5.35 -4.27
C GLU A 9 -26.11 -5.06 -2.84
N ILE A 10 -26.53 -5.88 -1.87
CA ILE A 10 -26.10 -5.75 -0.46
C ILE A 10 -24.59 -5.97 -0.34
N GLN A 11 -24.03 -6.97 -1.04
CA GLN A 11 -22.59 -7.21 -1.05
C GLN A 11 -21.81 -6.03 -1.64
N SER A 12 -22.26 -5.50 -2.78
CA SER A 12 -21.65 -4.33 -3.41
C SER A 12 -21.67 -3.11 -2.48
N LEU A 13 -22.81 -2.83 -1.84
CA LEU A 13 -22.95 -1.73 -0.89
C LEU A 13 -22.01 -1.91 0.32
N TYR A 14 -21.94 -3.12 0.87
CA TYR A 14 -21.06 -3.44 1.99
C TYR A 14 -19.58 -3.20 1.64
N GLN A 15 -19.13 -3.66 0.47
CA GLN A 15 -17.76 -3.43 0.01
C GLN A 15 -17.45 -1.94 -0.16
N LYS A 16 -18.39 -1.18 -0.73
CA LYS A 16 -18.25 0.28 -0.88
C LYS A 16 -18.11 1.00 0.46
N LEU A 17 -18.94 0.65 1.44
CA LEU A 17 -18.86 1.22 2.80
C LEU A 17 -17.55 0.85 3.50
N LYS A 18 -17.10 -0.40 3.36
CA LYS A 18 -15.81 -0.86 3.89
C LYS A 18 -14.65 -0.07 3.29
N GLN A 19 -14.67 0.16 1.97
CA GLN A 19 -13.65 0.95 1.27
C GLN A 19 -13.65 2.42 1.72
N GLN A 20 -14.83 3.05 1.83
CA GLN A 20 -14.95 4.43 2.31
C GLN A 20 -14.41 4.59 3.74
N LYS A 21 -14.71 3.64 4.63
CA LYS A 21 -14.16 3.63 5.99
C LYS A 21 -12.63 3.49 6.00
N LYS A 22 -12.08 2.60 5.16
CA LYS A 22 -10.62 2.44 5.02
C LYS A 22 -9.96 3.75 4.56
N LEU A 23 -10.55 4.42 3.56
CA LEU A 23 -10.04 5.69 3.04
C LEU A 23 -10.09 6.80 4.09
N LYS A 24 -11.19 6.91 4.84
CA LYS A 24 -11.31 7.87 5.94
C LYS A 24 -10.25 7.62 7.01
N ASN A 25 -10.10 6.38 7.47
CA ASN A 25 -9.10 6.04 8.48
C ASN A 25 -7.68 6.36 8.01
N TRP A 26 -7.35 6.07 6.74
CA TRP A 26 -6.06 6.47 6.19
C TRP A 26 -5.89 7.99 6.12
N SER A 27 -6.92 8.73 5.71
CA SER A 27 -6.91 10.19 5.71
C SER A 27 -6.53 10.75 7.09
N ASP A 28 -7.15 10.22 8.14
CA ASP A 28 -6.94 10.67 9.52
C ASP A 28 -5.52 10.30 9.98
N THR A 29 -5.08 9.06 9.73
CA THR A 29 -3.75 8.58 10.12
C THR A 29 -2.62 9.27 9.35
N LEU A 30 -2.81 9.60 8.06
CA LEU A 30 -1.77 10.17 7.20
C LEU A 30 -1.24 11.52 7.70
N ASN A 31 -2.07 12.32 8.36
CA ASN A 31 -1.66 13.61 8.92
C ASN A 31 -0.57 13.47 9.98
N THR A 32 -0.52 12.34 10.70
CA THR A 32 0.53 12.04 11.69
C THR A 32 1.62 11.15 11.11
N LEU A 33 1.25 10.22 10.23
CA LEU A 33 2.17 9.29 9.59
C LEU A 33 3.18 9.99 8.68
N PHE A 34 2.76 10.99 7.90
CA PHE A 34 3.65 11.65 6.95
C PHE A 34 4.78 12.47 7.63
N PRO A 35 4.51 13.32 8.64
CA PRO A 35 5.58 13.97 9.40
C PRO A 35 6.51 12.97 10.11
N ALA A 36 5.97 11.89 10.68
CA ALA A 36 6.78 10.85 11.28
C ALA A 36 7.66 10.15 10.24
N TYR A 37 7.12 9.84 9.06
CA TYR A 37 7.86 9.26 7.95
C TYR A 37 9.03 10.14 7.50
N THR A 38 8.81 11.43 7.26
CA THR A 38 9.90 12.32 6.81
C THR A 38 10.98 12.48 7.89
N HIS A 39 10.58 12.56 9.16
CA HIS A 39 11.52 12.63 10.28
C HIS A 39 12.34 11.34 10.42
N LEU A 40 11.68 10.19 10.50
CA LEU A 40 12.32 8.88 10.65
C LEU A 40 13.21 8.57 9.44
N LYS A 41 12.74 8.84 8.22
CA LYS A 41 13.52 8.68 6.99
C LYS A 41 14.82 9.45 7.03
N ARG A 42 14.83 10.66 7.61
CA ARG A 42 16.05 11.48 7.74
C ARG A 42 17.03 10.87 8.73
N ILE A 43 16.58 10.47 9.93
CA ILE A 43 17.50 9.98 10.98
C ILE A 43 18.01 8.56 10.73
N THR A 44 17.25 7.73 10.01
CA THR A 44 17.64 6.34 9.69
C THR A 44 18.32 6.21 8.32
N GLY A 45 18.59 7.31 7.63
CA GLY A 45 19.15 7.29 6.27
C GLY A 45 18.29 6.49 5.30
N ASN A 46 16.98 6.76 5.26
CA ASN A 46 15.97 6.01 4.53
C ASN A 46 15.93 4.52 4.91
N TRP A 47 16.06 4.26 6.20
CA TRP A 47 16.17 2.93 6.78
C TRP A 47 17.26 2.09 6.13
N MET A 48 18.40 2.67 5.73
CA MET A 48 19.53 1.92 5.15
C MET A 48 20.67 1.69 6.15
N THR A 49 20.63 2.33 7.32
CA THR A 49 21.66 2.17 8.34
C THR A 49 21.52 0.84 9.09
N PRO A 50 22.60 0.26 9.65
CA PRO A 50 22.54 -0.99 10.42
C PRO A 50 21.55 -0.94 11.61
N ASP A 51 21.42 0.23 12.24
CA ASP A 51 20.55 0.48 13.40
C ASP A 51 19.11 0.89 13.02
N SER A 52 18.78 0.92 11.73
CA SER A 52 17.50 1.50 11.28
C SER A 52 16.25 0.74 11.73
N LEU A 53 16.41 -0.51 12.18
CA LEU A 53 15.32 -1.37 12.65
C LEU A 53 15.21 -1.41 14.18
N GLU A 54 16.07 -0.68 14.88
CA GLU A 54 15.89 -0.44 16.31
C GLU A 54 14.60 0.33 16.57
N ASP A 55 14.04 0.17 17.77
CA ASP A 55 12.84 0.88 18.15
C ASP A 55 13.13 2.39 18.34
N LYS A 56 12.70 3.20 17.36
CA LYS A 56 12.79 4.66 17.41
C LYS A 56 11.47 5.33 17.82
N THR A 57 10.56 4.64 18.52
CA THR A 57 9.28 5.22 18.99
C THR A 57 9.48 6.47 19.85
N HIS A 58 10.58 6.53 20.61
CA HIS A 58 10.97 7.68 21.43
C HIS A 58 11.28 8.95 20.62
N GLU A 59 11.64 8.82 19.34
CA GLU A 59 11.85 9.95 18.42
C GLU A 59 10.53 10.58 17.96
N VAL A 60 9.43 9.82 18.04
CA VAL A 60 8.10 10.27 17.60
C VAL A 60 7.23 10.75 18.76
N CYS A 61 7.32 10.14 19.95
CA CYS A 61 6.60 10.59 21.15
C CYS A 61 7.50 10.49 22.39
N ARG A 62 7.47 11.55 23.21
CA ARG A 62 8.19 11.61 24.50
C ARG A 62 7.28 11.29 25.70
N CYS A 63 6.26 10.51 25.43
CA CYS A 63 5.13 10.33 26.30
C CYS A 63 5.52 9.31 27.38
N ARG A 64 5.41 9.67 28.67
CA ARG A 64 5.67 8.76 29.79
C ARG A 64 4.49 7.79 29.96
N VAL A 65 4.24 6.97 28.95
CA VAL A 65 3.13 6.01 28.97
C VAL A 65 3.56 4.80 29.80
N GLN A 66 2.81 4.51 30.85
CA GLN A 66 3.17 3.47 31.82
C GLN A 66 2.66 2.07 31.45
N HIS A 67 1.72 1.97 30.50
CA HIS A 67 1.06 0.69 30.18
C HIS A 67 0.88 0.53 28.66
N PRO A 68 1.80 -0.17 27.97
CA PRO A 68 1.60 -0.54 26.57
C PRO A 68 0.56 -1.66 26.44
N THR A 69 -0.26 -1.58 25.40
CA THR A 69 -1.06 -2.72 24.94
C THR A 69 -0.18 -3.59 24.06
N MET A 70 -0.05 -4.87 24.40
CA MET A 70 0.72 -5.81 23.58
C MET A 70 -0.16 -6.35 22.45
N GLN A 71 0.33 -6.31 21.22
CA GLN A 71 -0.38 -6.85 20.06
C GLN A 71 0.57 -7.69 19.20
N GLU A 72 0.07 -8.79 18.67
CA GLU A 72 0.78 -9.63 17.71
C GLU A 72 0.66 -9.02 16.30
N VAL A 73 1.80 -8.87 15.64
CA VAL A 73 1.90 -8.32 14.29
C VAL A 73 2.81 -9.22 13.46
N ASP A 74 2.34 -9.57 12.27
CA ASP A 74 3.13 -10.23 11.25
C ASP A 74 4.05 -9.20 10.59
N LEU A 75 5.35 -9.34 10.86
CA LEU A 75 6.41 -8.55 10.24
C LEU A 75 6.95 -9.33 9.05
N ILE A 76 6.92 -8.69 7.89
CA ILE A 76 7.34 -9.31 6.63
C ILE A 76 8.55 -8.56 6.11
N ASP A 77 9.66 -9.28 5.94
CA ASP A 77 10.90 -8.76 5.37
C ASP A 77 11.36 -9.59 4.16
N LEU A 78 12.59 -9.33 3.69
CA LEU A 78 13.16 -10.04 2.55
C LEU A 78 13.49 -11.51 2.87
N MET A 79 13.58 -11.87 4.15
CA MET A 79 13.95 -13.20 4.63
C MET A 79 12.72 -14.04 5.00
N GLY A 80 11.57 -13.42 5.24
CA GLY A 80 10.32 -14.14 5.50
C GLY A 80 9.29 -13.35 6.30
N GLN A 81 8.29 -14.08 6.79
CA GLN A 81 7.29 -13.60 7.73
C GLN A 81 7.63 -14.08 9.15
N ARG A 82 7.57 -13.17 10.13
CA ARG A 82 7.64 -13.50 11.56
C ARG A 82 6.53 -12.81 12.33
N GLN A 83 5.85 -13.56 13.20
CA GLN A 83 4.89 -12.99 14.14
C GLN A 83 5.62 -12.49 15.38
N VAL A 84 5.45 -11.21 15.71
CA VAL A 84 6.13 -10.57 16.84
C VAL A 84 5.12 -9.85 17.71
N LYS A 85 5.26 -9.99 19.04
CA LYS A 85 4.46 -9.26 20.01
C LYS A 85 5.09 -7.89 20.27
N LEU A 86 4.42 -6.83 19.79
CA LEU A 86 4.90 -5.45 19.89
C LEU A 86 4.12 -4.66 20.94
N PRO A 87 4.79 -3.74 21.68
CA PRO A 87 4.12 -2.80 22.56
C PRO A 87 3.56 -1.61 21.76
N PHE A 88 2.27 -1.34 21.97
CA PHE A 88 1.55 -0.19 21.42
C PHE A 88 1.12 0.76 22.53
N PHE A 89 1.50 2.03 22.37
CA PHE A 89 1.16 3.12 23.27
C PHE A 89 -0.02 3.91 22.74
N SER A 90 -0.91 4.36 23.61
CA SER A 90 -2.08 5.16 23.23
C SER A 90 -1.75 6.59 22.76
N CYS A 91 -0.50 7.03 22.90
CA CYS A 91 -0.07 8.39 22.61
C CYS A 91 0.12 8.69 21.11
N MET A 92 0.19 7.66 20.26
CA MET A 92 0.29 7.83 18.81
C MET A 92 -0.36 6.65 18.08
N PRO A 93 -0.82 6.83 16.83
CA PRO A 93 -1.47 5.75 16.08
C PRO A 93 -0.56 4.53 15.85
N ASP A 94 -1.14 3.33 15.84
CA ASP A 94 -0.40 2.07 15.68
C ASP A 94 0.49 2.05 14.43
N ALA A 95 -0.02 2.58 13.31
CA ALA A 95 0.73 2.67 12.06
C ALA A 95 2.03 3.48 12.20
N VAL A 96 2.04 4.52 13.03
CA VAL A 96 3.20 5.36 13.30
C VAL A 96 4.20 4.61 14.19
N GLN A 97 3.72 3.83 15.14
CA GLN A 97 4.57 3.00 16.01
C GLN A 97 5.24 1.86 15.24
N ILE A 98 4.55 1.27 14.27
CA ILE A 98 5.14 0.30 13.34
C ILE A 98 6.18 0.97 12.45
N LEU A 99 5.90 2.19 11.97
CA LEU A 99 6.83 3.00 11.18
C LEU A 99 8.13 3.30 11.92
N ALA A 100 8.05 3.62 13.21
CA ALA A 100 9.20 3.86 14.07
C ALA A 100 10.11 2.64 14.25
N ARG A 101 9.66 1.44 13.87
CA ARG A 101 10.42 0.18 13.89
C ARG A 101 10.90 -0.25 12.50
N GLY A 102 10.69 0.58 11.48
CA GLY A 102 11.15 0.33 10.10
C GLY A 102 10.19 -0.46 9.23
N TYR A 103 8.94 -0.66 9.68
CA TYR A 103 7.90 -1.37 8.93
C TYR A 103 6.78 -0.41 8.53
N LEU A 104 5.98 -0.76 7.53
CA LEU A 104 4.78 -0.02 7.17
C LEU A 104 3.56 -0.93 7.31
N ALA A 105 2.58 -0.46 8.06
CA ALA A 105 1.34 -1.17 8.31
C ALA A 105 0.47 -1.28 7.03
N SER A 106 -0.16 -2.44 6.84
CA SER A 106 -1.12 -2.65 5.73
C SER A 106 -2.48 -1.99 5.97
N THR A 107 -2.80 -1.70 7.23
CA THR A 107 -4.06 -1.07 7.65
C THR A 107 -3.78 0.08 8.63
N PRO A 108 -4.61 1.13 8.64
CA PRO A 108 -4.36 2.33 9.42
C PRO A 108 -4.71 2.19 10.91
N VAL A 109 -5.56 1.21 11.23
CA VAL A 109 -6.12 0.96 12.57
C VAL A 109 -5.97 -0.52 12.85
N TYR A 110 -5.40 -0.86 14.01
CA TYR A 110 -5.15 -2.23 14.44
C TYR A 110 -4.45 -3.11 13.39
N PRO A 111 -3.21 -2.75 13.00
CA PRO A 111 -2.47 -3.45 11.98
C PRO A 111 -2.02 -4.84 12.43
N GLN A 112 -2.48 -5.87 11.72
CA GLN A 112 -2.05 -7.26 11.93
C GLN A 112 -0.86 -7.64 11.06
N THR A 113 -0.64 -6.95 9.95
CA THR A 113 0.45 -7.21 9.01
C THR A 113 1.18 -5.92 8.68
N SER A 114 2.50 -6.00 8.59
CA SER A 114 3.35 -4.88 8.19
C SER A 114 4.56 -5.36 7.40
N PHE A 115 5.03 -4.52 6.48
CA PHE A 115 6.09 -4.83 5.55
C PHE A 115 7.30 -3.95 5.78
N LEU A 116 8.49 -4.53 5.70
CA LEU A 116 9.75 -3.81 5.87
C LEU A 116 9.83 -2.65 4.86
N LEU A 117 10.18 -1.44 5.32
CA LEU A 117 10.29 -0.28 4.44
C LEU A 117 11.33 -0.47 3.34
N ARG A 118 12.43 -1.19 3.62
CA ARG A 118 13.44 -1.56 2.61
C ARG A 118 12.83 -2.40 1.48
N LEU A 119 11.95 -3.34 1.82
CA LEU A 119 11.23 -4.17 0.85
C LEU A 119 10.30 -3.30 -0.02
N LEU A 120 9.54 -2.39 0.58
CA LEU A 120 8.66 -1.47 -0.15
C LEU A 120 9.44 -0.49 -1.03
N ASN A 121 10.59 0.00 -0.55
CA ASN A 121 11.49 0.84 -1.34
C ASN A 121 12.06 0.08 -2.54
N PHE A 122 12.50 -1.15 -2.33
CA PHE A 122 12.96 -2.04 -3.41
C PHE A 122 11.85 -2.27 -4.45
N TYR A 123 10.62 -2.54 -4.01
CA TYR A 123 9.46 -2.69 -4.88
C TYR A 123 9.22 -1.42 -5.72
N HIS A 124 9.25 -0.25 -5.09
CA HIS A 124 9.06 1.03 -5.78
C HIS A 124 10.12 1.28 -6.86
N LEU A 125 11.39 0.96 -6.57
CA LEU A 125 12.47 1.06 -7.55
C LEU A 125 12.28 0.11 -8.73
N LEU A 126 11.97 -1.16 -8.47
CA LEU A 126 11.72 -2.15 -9.52
C LEU A 126 10.54 -1.75 -10.41
N TRP A 127 9.47 -1.26 -9.80
CA TRP A 127 8.32 -0.78 -10.55
C TRP A 127 8.69 0.41 -11.46
N ASN A 128 9.38 1.42 -10.92
CA ASN A 128 9.79 2.58 -11.71
C ASN A 128 10.70 2.19 -12.88
N LEU A 129 11.65 1.28 -12.66
CA LEU A 129 12.50 0.73 -13.72
C LEU A 129 11.68 -0.02 -14.77
N SER A 130 10.74 -0.87 -14.34
CA SER A 130 9.88 -1.64 -15.26
C SER A 130 9.00 -0.75 -16.12
N ASN A 131 8.56 0.40 -15.60
CA ASN A 131 7.79 1.38 -16.36
C ASN A 131 8.65 2.22 -17.32
N ALA A 132 9.89 2.53 -16.93
CA ALA A 132 10.83 3.27 -17.77
C ALA A 132 11.30 2.41 -18.96
N THR A 133 11.53 1.11 -18.75
CA THR A 133 11.91 0.19 -19.81
C THR A 133 10.67 -0.49 -20.40
N THR A 134 10.23 -0.07 -21.58
CA THR A 134 9.18 -0.76 -22.37
C THR A 134 9.47 -2.25 -22.62
N LEU A 135 10.72 -2.69 -22.42
CA LEU A 135 11.21 -4.05 -22.59
C LEU A 135 10.66 -5.06 -21.56
N PHE A 136 10.21 -4.64 -20.37
CA PHE A 136 9.66 -5.58 -19.36
C PHE A 136 8.16 -5.88 -19.51
N ARG A 137 7.47 -5.25 -20.48
CA ARG A 137 6.00 -5.32 -20.60
C ARG A 137 5.47 -6.63 -21.19
N ARG A 138 6.31 -7.45 -21.84
CA ARG A 138 5.83 -8.55 -22.72
C ARG A 138 5.97 -9.97 -22.14
N SER A 139 6.79 -10.19 -21.11
CA SER A 139 7.11 -11.58 -20.68
C SER A 139 7.36 -11.81 -19.19
N ALA A 140 7.36 -10.78 -18.34
CA ALA A 140 7.53 -10.99 -16.90
C ALA A 140 6.17 -11.26 -16.24
N PRO A 141 6.05 -12.27 -15.34
CA PRO A 141 4.90 -12.34 -14.45
C PRO A 141 4.80 -11.03 -13.65
N PRO A 142 3.60 -10.59 -13.23
CA PRO A 142 3.44 -9.37 -12.45
C PRO A 142 4.48 -9.35 -11.31
N MET A 143 5.30 -8.31 -11.22
CA MET A 143 6.45 -8.24 -10.29
C MET A 143 6.00 -8.46 -8.82
N GLU A 144 4.75 -8.10 -8.52
CA GLU A 144 4.04 -8.42 -7.27
C GLU A 144 4.06 -9.92 -6.97
N ARG A 145 3.87 -10.78 -7.96
CA ARG A 145 3.90 -12.25 -7.83
C ARG A 145 5.31 -12.79 -7.59
N VAL A 146 6.33 -12.23 -8.25
CA VAL A 146 7.72 -12.70 -8.09
C VAL A 146 8.24 -12.39 -6.70
N ILE A 147 7.99 -11.16 -6.23
CA ILE A 147 8.40 -10.71 -4.90
C ILE A 147 7.56 -11.39 -3.82
N PHE A 148 6.28 -11.63 -4.07
CA PHE A 148 5.44 -12.46 -3.18
C PHE A 148 6.00 -13.89 -3.05
N CYS A 149 6.35 -14.55 -4.15
CA CYS A 149 6.92 -15.90 -4.11
C CYS A 149 8.32 -15.93 -3.46
N GLN A 150 9.16 -14.91 -3.69
CA GLN A 150 10.51 -14.84 -3.12
C GLN A 150 10.51 -14.46 -1.64
N ALA A 151 9.70 -13.48 -1.23
CA ALA A 151 9.60 -13.07 0.17
C ALA A 151 8.98 -14.15 1.07
N MET A 152 8.17 -15.05 0.51
CA MET A 152 7.48 -16.08 1.28
C MET A 152 8.16 -17.45 1.28
N GLN A 153 9.20 -17.69 0.45
CA GLN A 153 9.81 -19.02 0.28
C GLN A 153 8.78 -20.17 0.14
N GLN A 154 7.61 -19.89 -0.46
CA GLN A 154 6.49 -20.83 -0.53
C GLN A 154 5.91 -20.87 -1.94
N GLU A 155 5.48 -22.07 -2.35
CA GLU A 155 4.72 -22.26 -3.57
C GLU A 155 3.37 -21.55 -3.47
N PHE A 156 2.98 -20.86 -4.54
CA PHE A 156 1.72 -20.13 -4.58
C PHE A 156 0.53 -21.10 -4.60
N HIS A 157 -0.13 -21.29 -3.45
CA HIS A 157 -1.43 -21.96 -3.38
C HIS A 157 -2.58 -20.96 -3.60
N PRO A 158 -3.42 -21.13 -4.63
CA PRO A 158 -4.56 -20.26 -4.88
C PRO A 158 -5.62 -20.43 -3.78
N GLY A 159 -5.78 -19.41 -2.94
CA GLY A 159 -6.81 -19.36 -1.88
C GLY A 159 -6.31 -18.74 -0.58
N GLU A 160 -5.14 -19.17 -0.10
CA GLU A 160 -4.53 -18.73 1.17
C GLU A 160 -3.73 -17.43 1.00
N ASN A 161 -3.17 -17.23 -0.19
CA ASN A 161 -2.31 -16.09 -0.54
C ASN A 161 -3.05 -14.78 -0.88
N SER A 162 -4.38 -14.78 -0.90
CA SER A 162 -5.18 -13.61 -1.28
C SER A 162 -5.11 -12.48 -0.23
N GLN A 163 -5.14 -12.84 1.05
CA GLN A 163 -5.13 -11.85 2.13
C GLN A 163 -3.77 -11.15 2.23
N LEU A 164 -2.68 -11.90 2.11
CA LEU A 164 -1.34 -11.33 2.15
C LEU A 164 -1.07 -10.43 0.94
N ALA A 165 -1.50 -10.84 -0.26
CA ALA A 165 -1.40 -10.00 -1.45
C ALA A 165 -2.20 -8.69 -1.29
N HIS A 166 -3.40 -8.74 -0.71
CA HIS A 166 -4.18 -7.55 -0.38
C HIS A 166 -3.47 -6.66 0.66
N ASN A 167 -2.84 -7.25 1.68
CA ASN A 167 -2.09 -6.51 2.70
C ASN A 167 -0.84 -5.83 2.10
N LEU A 168 -0.12 -6.54 1.23
CA LEU A 168 1.02 -6.00 0.50
C LEU A 168 0.58 -4.82 -0.38
N SER A 169 -0.46 -5.01 -1.18
CA SER A 169 -1.05 -3.97 -2.03
C SER A 169 -1.42 -2.72 -1.20
N GLY A 170 -2.10 -2.90 -0.06
CA GLY A 170 -2.42 -1.79 0.82
C GLY A 170 -1.19 -1.05 1.38
N SER A 171 -0.10 -1.77 1.65
CA SER A 171 1.14 -1.17 2.14
C SER A 171 1.89 -0.42 1.03
N ILE A 172 1.89 -0.96 -0.19
CA ILE A 172 2.46 -0.33 -1.38
C ILE A 172 1.72 0.98 -1.69
N GLU A 173 0.37 0.98 -1.65
CA GLU A 173 -0.45 2.18 -1.88
C GLU A 173 -0.08 3.31 -0.90
N VAL A 174 0.04 2.98 0.39
CA VAL A 174 0.39 3.95 1.44
C VAL A 174 1.83 4.45 1.25
N TYR A 175 2.76 3.54 0.96
CA TYR A 175 4.15 3.91 0.69
C TYR A 175 4.28 4.87 -0.50
N GLN A 176 3.59 4.58 -1.60
CA GLN A 176 3.55 5.46 -2.77
C GLN A 176 2.97 6.83 -2.41
N LEU A 177 1.88 6.87 -1.63
CA LEU A 177 1.30 8.13 -1.18
C LEU A 177 2.27 8.96 -0.32
N LEU A 178 3.05 8.32 0.55
CA LEU A 178 4.10 8.98 1.34
C LEU A 178 5.21 9.54 0.43
N VAL A 179 5.66 8.77 -0.56
CA VAL A 179 6.66 9.21 -1.56
C VAL A 179 6.14 10.39 -2.37
N THR A 180 4.92 10.31 -2.90
CA THR A 180 4.30 11.40 -3.68
C THR A 180 4.13 12.65 -2.83
N LYS A 181 3.62 12.55 -1.59
CA LYS A 181 3.51 13.70 -0.69
C LYS A 181 4.87 14.35 -0.42
N GLN A 182 5.92 13.56 -0.27
CA GLN A 182 7.28 14.08 -0.10
C GLN A 182 7.76 14.83 -1.35
N GLN A 183 7.57 14.25 -2.53
CA GLN A 183 7.92 14.89 -3.82
C GLN A 183 7.17 16.21 -3.99
N THR A 184 5.84 16.22 -3.80
CA THR A 184 5.02 17.44 -3.90
C THR A 184 5.46 18.51 -2.89
N LEU A 185 5.83 18.12 -1.67
CA LEU A 185 6.34 19.07 -0.67
C LEU A 185 7.67 19.70 -1.12
N VAL A 186 8.60 18.89 -1.63
CA VAL A 186 9.88 19.38 -2.17
C VAL A 186 9.65 20.30 -3.36
N GLU A 187 8.80 19.91 -4.32
CA GLU A 187 8.43 20.74 -5.48
C GLU A 187 7.85 22.08 -5.03
N THR A 188 6.93 22.07 -4.06
CA THR A 188 6.27 23.27 -3.55
C THR A 188 7.24 24.21 -2.85
N ILE A 189 8.20 23.69 -2.09
CA ILE A 189 9.17 24.51 -1.35
C ILE A 189 10.28 25.06 -2.28
N THR A 190 10.68 24.28 -3.29
CA THR A 190 11.79 24.63 -4.18
C THR A 190 11.37 25.44 -5.41
N SER A 191 10.11 25.37 -5.81
CA SER A 191 9.59 26.14 -6.94
C SER A 191 9.22 27.55 -6.50
N THR A 192 9.99 28.54 -6.93
CA THR A 192 9.65 29.97 -6.77
C THR A 192 8.75 30.47 -7.91
N SER A 193 8.70 29.77 -9.05
CA SER A 193 7.84 30.08 -10.20
C SER A 193 7.12 28.86 -10.79
N LYS A 194 6.06 29.10 -11.59
CA LYS A 194 5.34 28.05 -12.34
C LYS A 194 6.22 27.36 -13.38
N GLN A 195 7.23 28.04 -13.91
CA GLN A 195 8.17 27.48 -14.90
C GLN A 195 9.12 26.48 -14.23
N ASP A 196 9.55 26.77 -12.99
CA ASP A 196 10.38 25.84 -12.21
C ASP A 196 9.63 24.55 -11.90
N LEU A 197 8.35 24.66 -11.54
CA LEU A 197 7.48 23.51 -11.29
C LEU A 197 7.33 22.63 -12.54
N LEU A 198 7.16 23.23 -13.72
CA LEU A 198 7.11 22.50 -14.98
C LEU A 198 8.45 21.84 -15.30
N ALA A 199 9.56 22.56 -15.15
CA ALA A 199 10.91 22.03 -15.39
C ALA A 199 11.23 20.84 -14.47
N GLN A 200 10.89 20.94 -13.18
CA GLN A 200 11.04 19.85 -12.21
C GLN A 200 10.20 18.63 -12.59
N LYS A 201 8.93 18.82 -12.96
CA LYS A 201 8.06 17.72 -13.39
C LYS A 201 8.52 17.07 -14.69
N HIS A 202 8.98 17.85 -15.67
CA HIS A 202 9.51 17.31 -16.92
C HIS A 202 10.80 16.51 -16.69
N PHE A 203 11.68 16.98 -15.81
CA PHE A 203 12.90 16.26 -15.43
C PHE A 203 12.58 14.94 -14.70
N LEU A 204 11.67 14.97 -13.72
CA LEU A 204 11.26 13.76 -12.99
C LEU A 204 10.51 12.77 -13.91
N HIS A 205 9.70 13.27 -14.83
CA HIS A 205 8.95 12.44 -15.79
C HIS A 205 9.84 11.81 -16.86
N ALA A 206 10.96 12.45 -17.22
CA ALA A 206 12.00 11.84 -18.06
C ALA A 206 12.74 10.69 -17.36
N LEU A 207 12.64 10.61 -16.02
CA LEU A 207 13.22 9.55 -15.19
C LEU A 207 12.19 8.47 -14.76
N GLY A 208 10.90 8.63 -15.06
CA GLY A 208 9.83 7.66 -14.78
C GLY A 208 8.45 8.29 -14.62
N GLN A 209 7.39 7.59 -15.07
CA GLN A 209 6.00 8.06 -14.98
C GLN A 209 5.44 7.95 -13.54
N PRO A 210 4.70 8.95 -13.04
CA PRO A 210 3.95 8.83 -11.78
C PRO A 210 2.74 7.89 -11.94
N PHE A 211 2.46 7.13 -10.88
CA PHE A 211 1.28 6.26 -10.79
C PHE A 211 -0.04 7.05 -10.87
N PRO A 212 -1.16 6.40 -11.27
CA PRO A 212 -2.49 6.94 -11.03
C PRO A 212 -2.71 7.15 -9.52
N VAL A 213 -2.87 8.41 -9.13
CA VAL A 213 -3.01 8.88 -7.74
C VAL A 213 -4.37 8.46 -7.18
N LEU A 214 -4.39 7.94 -5.95
CA LEU A 214 -5.60 7.93 -5.12
C LEU A 214 -5.88 9.37 -4.69
N THR A 215 -6.82 10.03 -5.37
CA THR A 215 -7.39 11.30 -4.91
C THR A 215 -8.24 11.02 -3.67
N LEU A 216 -7.73 11.38 -2.49
CA LEU A 216 -8.59 11.51 -1.32
C LEU A 216 -9.62 12.61 -1.60
N PRO A 217 -10.91 12.41 -1.25
CA PRO A 217 -11.92 13.42 -1.46
C PRO A 217 -11.63 14.64 -0.58
N ASN A 218 -11.08 15.69 -1.19
CA ASN A 218 -11.09 17.03 -0.64
C ASN A 218 -12.46 17.68 -0.91
N HIS A 219 -12.92 18.45 0.06
CA HIS A 219 -14.16 19.22 -0.02
C HIS A 219 -14.17 20.13 -1.27
N ALA A 220 -15.26 20.06 -2.03
CA ALA A 220 -15.67 20.94 -3.13
C ALA A 220 -14.75 21.04 -4.36
N THR A 221 -15.05 20.25 -5.41
CA THR A 221 -15.73 20.71 -6.64
C THR A 221 -15.86 19.54 -7.62
N HIS A 222 -16.99 19.51 -8.33
CA HIS A 222 -17.35 18.48 -9.29
C HIS A 222 -16.37 18.45 -10.47
N THR A 223 -15.60 17.36 -10.59
CA THR A 223 -15.15 16.86 -11.89
C THR A 223 -15.09 15.34 -11.85
N THR A 224 -15.73 14.73 -12.85
CA THR A 224 -16.05 13.32 -13.02
C THR A 224 -14.85 12.41 -12.77
N SER A 225 -14.87 11.72 -11.62
CA SER A 225 -13.75 10.99 -11.04
C SER A 225 -13.59 9.58 -11.59
N SER A 226 -12.36 9.29 -12.03
CA SER A 226 -11.76 7.99 -12.33
C SER A 226 -12.26 6.84 -11.43
N PHE A 227 -12.95 5.87 -12.03
CA PHE A 227 -13.40 4.60 -11.43
C PHE A 227 -12.62 3.38 -11.99
N ALA A 228 -11.43 3.58 -12.55
CA ALA A 228 -10.82 2.56 -13.42
C ALA A 228 -10.02 1.44 -12.71
N LEU A 229 -9.60 1.60 -11.44
CA LEU A 229 -8.72 0.59 -10.81
C LEU A 229 -9.45 -0.51 -10.03
N MET A 230 -10.74 -0.32 -9.69
CA MET A 230 -11.54 -1.37 -9.02
C MET A 230 -12.28 -2.30 -10.00
N GLU A 231 -12.51 -1.87 -11.25
CA GLU A 231 -13.16 -2.68 -12.29
C GLU A 231 -12.30 -3.86 -12.77
N ILE A 232 -10.96 -3.75 -12.68
CA ILE A 232 -10.04 -4.79 -13.16
C ILE A 232 -10.08 -6.05 -12.27
N PHE A 233 -10.39 -5.92 -10.98
CA PHE A 233 -10.46 -7.06 -10.06
C PHE A 233 -11.82 -7.76 -10.00
N SER A 234 -12.88 -7.18 -10.60
CA SER A 234 -14.22 -7.80 -10.61
C SER A 234 -14.53 -8.60 -11.88
N LYS A 235 -13.77 -8.45 -12.98
CA LYS A 235 -14.10 -9.08 -14.27
C LYS A 235 -13.52 -10.48 -14.49
N ASN A 236 -12.74 -11.01 -13.56
CA ASN A 236 -12.12 -12.35 -13.70
C ASN A 236 -12.85 -13.49 -12.97
N THR A 237 -14.12 -13.31 -12.58
CA THR A 237 -14.93 -14.38 -11.94
C THR A 237 -16.17 -14.82 -12.73
N THR A 238 -16.31 -14.43 -14.00
CA THR A 238 -17.35 -14.97 -14.87
C THR A 238 -16.80 -15.40 -16.22
N SER A 239 -16.20 -16.60 -16.28
CA SER A 239 -16.13 -17.36 -17.53
C SER A 239 -16.98 -18.63 -17.42
N SER A 240 -18.17 -18.51 -18.01
CA SER A 240 -18.89 -19.53 -18.78
C SER A 240 -18.91 -20.98 -18.27
N VAL A 241 -20.04 -21.37 -17.68
CA VAL A 241 -20.55 -22.75 -17.75
C VAL A 241 -21.04 -22.96 -19.18
N GLU A 242 -20.19 -23.51 -20.05
CA GLU A 242 -20.61 -23.97 -21.37
C GLU A 242 -20.94 -25.47 -21.31
N ARG A 243 -22.25 -25.74 -21.37
CA ARG A 243 -22.85 -27.07 -21.46
C ARG A 243 -22.41 -27.73 -22.77
N LYS A 244 -21.59 -28.79 -22.70
CA LYS A 244 -21.40 -29.71 -23.83
C LYS A 244 -22.64 -30.60 -23.97
N THR A 245 -23.45 -30.33 -24.98
CA THR A 245 -24.40 -31.29 -25.55
C THR A 245 -23.62 -32.31 -26.38
N VAL A 246 -23.63 -33.58 -25.94
CA VAL A 246 -23.14 -34.72 -26.74
C VAL A 246 -24.29 -35.16 -27.65
N SER A 247 -24.12 -35.00 -28.97
CA SER A 247 -24.94 -35.70 -29.96
C SER A 247 -24.28 -37.03 -30.28
N VAL A 248 -24.94 -38.14 -29.96
CA VAL A 248 -24.64 -39.45 -30.54
C VAL A 248 -25.45 -39.56 -31.82
N GLY A 249 -24.76 -39.59 -32.96
CA GLY A 249 -25.34 -39.96 -34.24
C GLY A 249 -25.37 -41.48 -34.38
N ASN A 250 -26.49 -41.99 -34.91
CA ASN A 250 -26.70 -43.36 -35.37
C ASN A 250 -25.71 -43.76 -36.48
#